data_AF-A0A4R2Q7Y4-F1
#
_entry.id   AF-A0A4R2Q7Y4-F1
#
_cell.length_a   1.000
_cell.length_b   1.000
_cell.length_c   1.000
_cell.angle_alpha   90.00
_cell.angle_beta   90.00
_cell.angle_gamma   90.00
#
_symmetry.space_group_name_H-M   'P 1'
#
loop_
_entity.id
_entity.type
_entity.pdbx_description
1 polymer ?
#
loop_
_entity_poly.entity_id
_entity_poly.type
_entity_poly.pdbx_seq_one_letter_code
_entity_poly.pdbx_strand_id
1 'polypeptide(L)'
;MHISQITLRDWKAYTTANFDFPAPATDKNIILIGAPNGYGKTSLFEAIVLGMFGRDGLPLIARSPFSGADKERLATSYKNFLEKALHRGATTAGRTSCSVKLVFTDENDEPLEIQRIWHFSDSGVYRPQDEEIHIYEGSTRKAVGPGALQGNDRTDWFREYIAENLLPFTLAHFFMFDGEQVSVLAEREIRILCMIDEAHQILGTRLPSLSRLIRMSRSKGGAVMLVSQSPDDFSGEDDEFLDNMGLVAAFATNAKPGAAARVLGKGANLTNLQTGQCFVRFDKTTKKIKAW
;
A
#
# COMPACT_ATOMS: atom_id res chain seq x y z
N MET A 1 0.31 -12.02 8.51
CA MET A 1 1.69 -11.53 8.68
C MET A 1 1.67 -10.08 9.18
N HIS A 2 2.55 -9.71 10.11
CA HIS A 2 2.65 -8.37 10.70
C HIS A 2 4.11 -7.92 10.81
N ILE A 3 4.38 -6.62 10.84
CA ILE A 3 5.74 -6.13 11.15
C ILE A 3 5.99 -6.29 12.65
N SER A 4 7.01 -7.07 13.01
CA SER A 4 7.36 -7.37 14.41
C SER A 4 8.62 -6.65 14.86
N GLN A 5 9.54 -6.32 13.96
CA GLN A 5 10.75 -5.57 14.29
C GLN A 5 11.19 -4.60 13.18
N ILE A 6 11.69 -3.43 13.58
CA ILE A 6 12.45 -2.52 12.72
C ILE A 6 13.79 -2.21 13.39
N THR A 7 14.90 -2.42 12.68
CA THR A 7 16.23 -1.98 13.10
C THR A 7 16.80 -0.99 12.08
N LEU A 8 17.24 0.16 12.57
CA LEU A 8 17.83 1.24 11.76
C LEU A 8 19.27 1.49 12.22
N ARG A 9 20.19 1.65 11.27
CA ARG A 9 21.57 2.08 11.53
C ARG A 9 21.94 3.18 10.57
N ASP A 10 22.45 4.29 11.10
CA ASP A 10 22.90 5.46 10.35
C ASP A 10 21.88 6.00 9.34
N TRP A 11 20.60 5.90 9.69
CA TRP A 11 19.47 6.28 8.86
C TRP A 11 18.87 7.61 9.34
N LYS A 12 19.14 8.69 8.61
CA LYS A 12 18.57 10.03 8.81
C LYS A 12 18.73 10.52 10.24
N ALA A 13 17.65 10.55 11.01
CA ALA A 13 17.62 10.98 12.40
C ALA A 13 18.14 9.91 13.38
N TYR A 14 18.31 8.67 12.92
CA TYR A 14 18.66 7.51 13.73
C TYR A 14 20.12 7.12 13.51
N THR A 15 20.98 7.29 14.52
CA THR A 15 22.30 6.64 14.51
C THR A 15 22.15 5.14 14.70
N THR A 16 21.33 4.72 15.67
CA THR A 16 20.91 3.33 15.87
C THR A 16 19.53 3.35 16.52
N ALA A 17 18.60 2.53 16.03
CA ALA A 17 17.28 2.37 16.64
C ALA A 17 16.77 0.93 16.44
N ASN A 18 16.10 0.39 17.46
CA ASN A 18 15.40 -0.87 17.41
C ASN A 18 13.96 -0.62 17.90
N PHE A 19 12.99 -1.07 17.13
CA PHE A 19 11.58 -1.02 17.46
C PHE A 19 11.05 -2.44 17.42
N ASP A 20 10.42 -2.87 18.51
CA ASP A 20 9.73 -4.14 18.62
C ASP A 20 8.23 -3.87 18.70
N PHE A 21 7.46 -4.57 17.87
CA PHE A 21 6.02 -4.40 17.75
C PHE A 21 5.30 -5.68 18.19
N PRO A 22 4.24 -5.55 18.99
CA PRO A 22 3.46 -6.71 19.39
C PRO A 22 2.68 -7.27 18.21
N ALA A 23 2.41 -8.58 18.24
CA ALA A 23 1.46 -9.20 17.33
C ALA A 23 0.08 -8.52 17.46
N PRO A 24 -0.61 -8.24 16.34
CA PRO A 24 -1.96 -7.69 16.38
C PRO A 24 -2.90 -8.65 17.12
N ALA A 25 -3.59 -8.16 18.15
CA ALA A 25 -4.66 -8.91 18.80
C ALA A 25 -6.00 -8.65 18.10
N THR A 26 -6.98 -9.53 18.33
CA THR A 26 -8.32 -9.45 17.72
C THR A 26 -9.01 -8.10 17.93
N ASP A 27 -8.74 -7.43 19.06
CA ASP A 27 -9.30 -6.13 19.45
C ASP A 27 -8.26 -4.98 19.47
N LYS A 28 -6.97 -5.27 19.21
CA LYS A 28 -5.87 -4.30 19.30
C LYS A 28 -4.88 -4.46 18.16
N ASN A 29 -5.08 -3.68 17.10
CA ASN A 29 -4.28 -3.69 15.88
C ASN A 29 -3.77 -2.30 15.47
N ILE A 30 -3.85 -1.30 16.36
CA ILE A 30 -3.39 0.07 16.11
C ILE A 30 -2.11 0.35 16.89
N ILE A 31 -1.06 0.74 16.19
CA ILE A 31 0.21 1.21 16.77
C ILE A 31 0.30 2.72 16.59
N LEU A 32 0.41 3.46 17.69
CA LEU A 32 0.60 4.91 17.67
C LEU A 32 2.08 5.26 17.84
N ILE A 33 2.66 5.93 16.85
CA ILE A 33 4.01 6.50 16.93
C ILE A 33 3.90 8.02 17.03
N GLY A 34 3.89 8.53 18.26
CA GLY A 34 3.84 9.96 18.55
C GLY A 34 5.23 10.55 18.70
N ALA A 35 5.56 11.57 17.91
CA ALA A 35 6.76 12.39 18.12
C ALA A 35 6.55 13.82 17.60
N PRO A 36 7.31 14.82 18.05
CA PRO A 36 7.29 16.15 17.45
C PRO A 36 7.85 16.16 16.01
N ASN A 37 7.69 17.27 15.29
CA ASN A 37 8.26 17.41 13.95
C ASN A 37 9.80 17.45 14.04
N GLY A 38 10.47 16.75 13.13
CA GLY A 38 11.94 16.61 13.13
C GLY A 38 12.49 15.47 13.99
N TYR A 39 11.66 14.77 14.77
CA TYR A 39 12.10 13.67 15.66
C TYR A 39 12.09 12.28 15.00
N GLY A 40 12.12 12.23 13.66
CA GLY A 40 12.29 10.98 12.92
C GLY A 40 11.01 10.27 12.46
N LYS A 41 9.79 10.80 12.71
CA LYS A 41 8.54 10.19 12.21
C LYS A 41 8.58 9.87 10.70
N THR A 42 8.88 10.88 9.89
CA THR A 42 9.02 10.73 8.43
C THR A 42 10.19 9.82 8.10
N SER A 43 11.31 9.91 8.84
CA SER A 43 12.46 9.04 8.63
C SER A 43 12.15 7.57 8.85
N LEU A 44 11.29 7.23 9.82
CA LEU A 44 10.82 5.88 10.05
C LEU A 44 9.92 5.38 8.91
N PHE A 45 8.98 6.21 8.45
CA PHE A 45 8.15 5.89 7.29
C PHE A 45 9.00 5.64 6.04
N GLU A 46 9.96 6.51 5.76
CA GLU A 46 10.88 6.38 4.63
C GLU A 46 11.78 5.14 4.75
N ALA A 47 12.20 4.77 5.97
CA ALA A 47 12.94 3.54 6.21
C ALA A 47 12.12 2.31 5.81
N ILE A 48 10.85 2.23 6.24
CA ILE A 48 9.98 1.08 5.92
C ILE A 48 9.81 0.97 4.40
N VAL A 49 9.46 2.08 3.73
CA VAL A 49 9.23 2.11 2.28
C VAL A 49 10.48 1.72 1.49
N LEU A 50 11.63 2.33 1.79
CA LEU A 50 12.87 2.05 1.04
C LEU A 50 13.52 0.74 1.46
N GLY A 51 13.34 0.29 2.70
CA GLY A 51 13.76 -1.04 3.15
C GLY A 51 13.10 -2.13 2.31
N MET A 52 11.78 -2.03 2.10
CA MET A 52 11.04 -2.96 1.25
C MET A 52 11.38 -2.76 -0.23
N PHE A 53 11.20 -1.55 -0.77
CA PHE A 53 11.12 -1.35 -2.22
C PHE A 53 12.35 -0.72 -2.86
N GLY A 54 13.33 -0.28 -2.07
CA GLY A 54 14.52 0.42 -2.57
C GLY A 54 14.14 1.58 -3.49
N ARG A 55 14.79 1.65 -4.66
CA ARG A 55 14.54 2.70 -5.67
C ARG A 55 13.07 2.81 -6.08
N ASP A 56 12.36 1.70 -6.17
CA ASP A 56 10.96 1.70 -6.61
C ASP A 56 10.05 2.34 -5.58
N GLY A 57 10.41 2.31 -4.30
CA GLY A 57 9.68 2.98 -3.22
C GLY A 57 9.76 4.50 -3.26
N LEU A 58 10.72 5.09 -3.99
CA LEU A 58 10.94 6.54 -3.98
C LEU A 58 9.69 7.37 -4.32
N PRO A 59 8.86 7.02 -5.32
CA PRO A 59 7.63 7.76 -5.64
C PRO A 59 6.59 7.80 -4.50
N LEU A 60 6.66 6.89 -3.51
CA LEU A 60 5.76 6.91 -2.34
C LEU A 60 6.15 7.98 -1.31
N ILE A 61 7.41 8.40 -1.30
CA ILE A 61 7.98 9.26 -0.26
C ILE A 61 8.56 10.58 -0.79
N ALA A 62 8.88 10.65 -2.07
CA ALA A 62 9.41 11.86 -2.66
C ALA A 62 8.28 12.83 -3.01
N ARG A 63 8.51 14.10 -2.68
CA ARG A 63 7.49 15.17 -2.71
C ARG A 63 7.23 15.76 -4.10
N SER A 64 7.78 15.16 -5.15
CA SER A 64 7.68 15.67 -6.53
C SER A 64 6.84 14.70 -7.36
N PRO A 65 5.91 15.19 -8.20
CA PRO A 65 5.17 14.34 -9.11
C PRO A 65 6.17 13.69 -10.09
N PHE A 66 6.35 12.38 -9.97
CA PHE A 66 6.96 11.57 -11.03
C PHE A 66 5.90 11.36 -12.11
N SER A 67 5.58 12.42 -12.86
CA SER A 67 4.78 12.33 -14.07
C SER A 67 5.65 11.74 -15.18
N GLY A 68 5.47 10.46 -15.50
CA GLY A 68 6.21 9.76 -16.56
C GLY A 68 7.71 9.71 -16.31
N ALA A 69 8.19 8.68 -15.60
CA ALA A 69 9.59 8.63 -15.19
C ALA A 69 10.51 8.16 -16.32
N ASP A 70 11.33 9.08 -16.84
CA ASP A 70 12.65 8.71 -17.38
C ASP A 70 13.44 7.98 -16.29
N LYS A 71 13.86 6.73 -16.55
CA LYS A 71 14.61 5.89 -15.59
C LYS A 71 15.83 6.61 -15.00
N GLU A 72 16.49 7.46 -15.78
CA GLU A 72 17.64 8.27 -15.36
C GLU A 72 17.28 9.32 -14.30
N ARG A 73 16.11 9.96 -14.42
CA ARG A 73 15.62 10.94 -13.46
C ARG A 73 15.30 10.27 -12.12
N LEU A 74 14.72 9.07 -12.16
CA LEU A 74 14.46 8.29 -10.95
C LEU A 74 15.77 7.87 -10.27
N ALA A 75 16.76 7.38 -11.02
CA ALA A 75 18.06 7.00 -10.49
C ALA A 75 18.79 8.19 -9.84
N THR A 76 18.78 9.35 -10.48
CA THR A 76 19.36 10.59 -9.94
C THR A 76 18.64 11.04 -8.67
N SER A 77 17.31 10.96 -8.65
CA SER A 77 16.51 11.33 -7.49
C SER A 77 16.75 10.39 -6.31
N TYR A 78 16.89 9.09 -6.57
CA TYR A 78 17.20 8.08 -5.56
C TYR A 78 18.59 8.30 -4.95
N LYS A 79 19.60 8.54 -5.79
CA LYS A 79 20.95 8.91 -5.34
C LYS A 79 20.91 10.14 -4.43
N ASN A 80 20.31 11.23 -4.89
CA ASN A 80 20.20 12.48 -4.13
C ASN A 80 19.43 12.32 -2.81
N PHE A 81 18.46 11.40 -2.78
CA PHE A 81 17.74 11.07 -1.57
C PHE A 81 18.64 10.33 -0.58
N LEU A 82 19.35 9.30 -1.02
CA LEU A 82 20.19 8.46 -0.16
C LEU A 82 21.39 9.21 0.42
N GLU A 83 22.01 10.10 -0.35
CA GLU A 83 23.09 10.97 0.15
C GLU A 83 22.63 11.88 1.30
N LYS A 84 21.33 12.22 1.33
CA LYS A 84 20.68 12.93 2.45
C LYS A 84 20.15 11.99 3.53
N ALA A 85 20.06 10.70 3.24
CA ALA A 85 19.56 9.67 4.15
C ALA A 85 20.65 9.16 5.08
N LEU A 86 21.94 9.26 4.71
CA LEU A 86 23.03 8.93 5.61
C LEU A 86 23.02 9.87 6.83
N HIS A 87 23.07 9.30 8.03
CA HIS A 87 23.10 10.06 9.27
C HIS A 87 24.29 11.05 9.28
N ARG A 88 24.06 12.29 9.71
CA ARG A 88 25.05 13.39 9.62
C ARG A 88 26.38 13.09 10.31
N GLY A 89 26.36 12.32 11.40
CA GLY A 89 27.55 11.91 12.14
C GLY A 89 28.21 10.62 11.65
N ALA A 90 27.75 10.02 10.54
CA ALA A 90 28.30 8.74 10.05
C ALA A 90 29.70 8.92 9.45
N THR A 91 29.86 9.85 8.50
CA THR A 91 31.14 10.09 7.80
C THR A 91 32.24 10.58 8.74
N THR A 92 31.93 11.50 9.66
CA THR A 92 32.87 11.97 10.68
C THR A 92 33.33 10.83 11.61
N ALA A 93 32.48 9.83 11.83
CA ALA A 93 32.81 8.64 12.61
C ALA A 93 33.41 7.50 11.77
N GLY A 94 33.78 7.75 10.50
CA GLY A 94 34.34 6.74 9.60
C GLY A 94 33.36 5.66 9.15
N ARG A 95 32.05 5.86 9.33
CA ARG A 95 31.00 4.92 8.93
C ARG A 95 30.43 5.32 7.57
N THR A 96 30.61 4.45 6.60
CA THR A 96 30.29 4.69 5.18
C THR A 96 29.12 3.85 4.68
N SER A 97 28.23 3.42 5.58
CA SER A 97 27.02 2.69 5.22
C SER A 97 25.90 2.94 6.20
N CYS A 98 24.66 2.84 5.71
CA CYS A 98 23.45 2.81 6.52
C CYS A 98 22.62 1.59 6.16
N SER A 99 21.74 1.16 7.06
CA SER A 99 20.92 -0.03 6.83
C SER A 99 19.55 0.08 7.48
N VAL A 100 18.58 -0.53 6.83
CA VAL A 100 17.25 -0.80 7.35
C VAL A 100 17.04 -2.30 7.37
N LYS A 101 16.62 -2.83 8.51
CA LYS A 101 16.17 -4.22 8.65
C LYS A 101 14.73 -4.23 9.13
N LEU A 102 13.89 -4.97 8.43
CA LEU A 102 12.48 -5.17 8.72
C LEU A 102 12.27 -6.65 8.98
N VAL A 103 11.53 -7.00 10.04
CA VAL A 103 11.13 -8.37 10.32
C VAL A 103 9.61 -8.41 10.30
N PHE A 104 9.08 -9.32 9.51
CA PHE A 104 7.65 -9.61 9.42
C PHE A 104 7.41 -11.02 9.97
N THR A 105 6.42 -11.18 10.84
CA THR A 105 6.10 -12.47 11.46
C THR A 105 4.73 -12.95 10.99
N ASP A 106 4.64 -14.20 10.57
CA ASP A 106 3.38 -14.82 10.13
C ASP A 106 2.49 -15.27 11.30
N GLU A 107 1.47 -16.08 11.04
CA GLU A 107 0.56 -16.59 12.08
C GLU A 107 1.15 -17.78 12.86
N ASN A 108 2.24 -18.37 12.37
CA ASN A 108 2.95 -19.50 12.97
C ASN A 108 4.21 -19.05 13.74
N ASP A 109 4.35 -17.75 14.00
CA ASP A 109 5.55 -17.13 14.57
C ASP A 109 6.84 -17.30 13.73
N GLU A 110 6.71 -17.59 12.42
CA GLU A 110 7.86 -17.70 11.53
C GLU A 110 8.26 -16.30 10.99
N PRO A 111 9.51 -15.86 11.22
CA PRO A 111 9.97 -14.55 10.76
C PRO A 111 10.44 -14.57 9.30
N LEU A 112 10.12 -13.49 8.59
CA LEU A 112 10.71 -13.08 7.34
C LEU A 112 11.49 -11.78 7.58
N GLU A 113 12.82 -11.87 7.50
CA GLU A 113 13.73 -10.75 7.68
C GLU A 113 14.15 -10.20 6.32
N ILE A 114 14.01 -8.89 6.11
CA ILE A 114 14.55 -8.17 4.95
C ILE A 114 15.51 -7.11 5.48
N GLN A 115 16.78 -7.20 5.08
CA GLN A 115 17.79 -6.22 5.38
C GLN A 115 18.31 -5.58 4.08
N ARG A 116 18.25 -4.26 4.01
CA ARG A 116 18.83 -3.48 2.92
C ARG A 116 19.96 -2.60 3.46
N ILE A 117 21.08 -2.58 2.74
CA ILE A 117 22.28 -1.84 3.11
C ILE A 117 22.69 -0.96 1.93
N TRP A 118 22.89 0.33 2.22
CA TRP A 118 23.41 1.29 1.26
C TRP A 118 24.81 1.70 1.66
N HIS A 119 25.71 1.74 0.68
CA HIS A 119 27.11 2.07 0.86
C HIS A 119 27.46 3.41 0.22
N PHE A 120 28.43 4.08 0.82
CA PHE A 120 28.86 5.43 0.46
C PHE A 120 30.38 5.51 0.40
N SER A 121 30.92 6.54 -0.26
CA SER A 121 32.32 6.92 -0.09
C SER A 121 32.56 7.55 1.27
N ASP A 122 33.84 7.77 1.60
CA ASP A 122 34.26 8.52 2.80
C ASP A 122 33.74 9.98 2.78
N SER A 123 33.47 10.52 1.58
CA SER A 123 32.84 11.82 1.37
C SER A 123 31.30 11.79 1.41
N GLY A 124 30.68 10.64 1.68
CA GLY A 124 29.22 10.48 1.77
C GLY A 124 28.50 10.35 0.43
N VAL A 125 29.22 10.08 -0.67
CA VAL A 125 28.64 9.88 -2.00
C VAL A 125 28.09 8.47 -2.12
N TYR A 126 26.82 8.32 -2.48
CA TYR A 126 26.17 7.01 -2.61
C TYR A 126 26.79 6.17 -3.73
N ARG A 127 26.98 4.87 -3.48
CA ARG A 127 27.52 3.87 -4.43
C ARG A 127 26.43 2.88 -4.84
N PRO A 128 25.72 3.10 -5.97
CA PRO A 128 24.56 2.28 -6.35
C PRO A 128 24.88 0.81 -6.60
N GLN A 129 26.10 0.49 -7.04
CA GLN A 129 26.51 -0.89 -7.33
C GLN A 129 26.80 -1.70 -6.08
N ASP A 130 26.96 -1.03 -4.94
CA ASP A 130 27.26 -1.63 -3.64
C ASP A 130 25.98 -1.78 -2.80
N GLU A 131 24.78 -1.56 -3.35
CA GLU A 131 23.52 -1.78 -2.64
C GLU A 131 23.31 -3.27 -2.38
N GLU A 132 23.11 -3.65 -1.12
CA GLU A 132 22.89 -5.04 -0.71
C GLU A 132 21.46 -5.26 -0.21
N ILE A 133 20.91 -6.43 -0.53
CA ILE A 133 19.64 -6.92 0.00
C ILE A 133 19.88 -8.35 0.49
N HIS A 134 19.57 -8.61 1.76
CA HIS A 134 19.62 -9.92 2.40
C HIS A 134 18.21 -10.27 2.88
N ILE A 135 17.76 -11.48 2.57
CA ILE A 135 16.47 -12.00 3.03
C ILE A 135 16.70 -13.31 3.77
N TYR A 136 16.08 -13.45 4.94
CA TYR A 136 16.12 -14.69 5.73
C TYR A 136 14.71 -15.14 6.11
N GLU A 137 14.46 -16.43 5.97
CA GLU A 137 13.21 -17.08 6.34
C GLU A 137 13.37 -17.96 7.58
N GLY A 138 12.33 -17.92 8.40
CA GLY A 138 12.10 -18.79 9.53
C GLY A 138 13.03 -18.55 10.70
N SER A 139 12.72 -19.22 11.81
CA SER A 139 13.46 -19.12 13.08
C SER A 139 14.95 -19.46 12.96
N THR A 140 15.32 -20.30 11.98
CA THR A 140 16.72 -20.67 11.69
C THR A 140 17.49 -19.62 10.87
N ARG A 141 16.83 -18.54 10.43
CA ARG A 141 17.37 -17.52 9.53
C ARG A 141 18.00 -18.13 8.27
N LYS A 142 17.24 -18.97 7.57
CA LYS A 142 17.68 -19.55 6.30
C LYS A 142 17.76 -18.44 5.25
N ALA A 143 18.95 -18.21 4.70
CA ALA A 143 19.12 -17.22 3.63
C ALA A 143 18.37 -17.65 2.37
N VAL A 144 17.58 -16.73 1.82
CA VAL A 144 16.94 -16.87 0.51
C VAL A 144 17.45 -15.79 -0.42
N GLY A 145 17.64 -16.15 -1.68
CA GLY A 145 18.24 -15.24 -2.62
C GLY A 145 18.23 -15.76 -4.04
N PRO A 146 18.60 -14.88 -4.99
CA PRO A 146 18.45 -15.11 -6.42
C PRO A 146 19.50 -16.07 -7.02
N GLY A 147 20.19 -16.87 -6.19
CA GLY A 147 21.26 -17.75 -6.61
C GLY A 147 22.38 -17.00 -7.34
N ALA A 148 22.65 -17.39 -8.59
CA ALA A 148 23.71 -16.84 -9.43
C ALA A 148 23.30 -15.61 -10.26
N LEU A 149 22.05 -15.12 -10.16
CA LEU A 149 21.62 -13.94 -10.93
C LEU A 149 22.40 -12.68 -10.53
N GLN A 150 22.62 -11.81 -11.51
CA GLN A 150 23.37 -10.56 -11.36
C GLN A 150 22.59 -9.37 -11.91
N GLY A 151 23.03 -8.15 -11.56
CA GLY A 151 22.50 -6.91 -12.10
C GLY A 151 20.97 -6.76 -11.95
N ASN A 152 20.29 -6.50 -13.07
CA ASN A 152 18.85 -6.26 -13.08
C ASN A 152 18.05 -7.52 -12.72
N ASP A 153 18.42 -8.70 -13.23
CA ASP A 153 17.70 -9.95 -12.92
C ASP A 153 17.74 -10.26 -11.42
N ARG A 154 18.88 -9.96 -10.77
CA ARG A 154 19.01 -10.05 -9.31
C ARG A 154 18.03 -9.12 -8.59
N THR A 155 17.91 -7.89 -9.09
CA THR A 155 17.05 -6.85 -8.51
C THR A 155 15.57 -7.21 -8.69
N ASP A 156 15.21 -7.69 -9.88
CA ASP A 156 13.85 -8.10 -10.22
C ASP A 156 13.40 -9.30 -9.39
N TRP A 157 14.29 -10.28 -9.16
CA TRP A 157 14.01 -11.41 -8.26
C TRP A 157 13.65 -10.94 -6.84
N PHE A 158 14.40 -10.00 -6.26
CA PHE A 158 14.07 -9.46 -4.94
C PHE A 158 12.74 -8.72 -4.94
N ARG A 159 12.44 -7.98 -6.01
CA ARG A 159 11.16 -7.28 -6.15
C ARG A 159 10.00 -8.27 -6.19
N GLU A 160 10.11 -9.32 -7.00
CA GLU A 160 9.12 -10.39 -7.14
C GLU A 160 8.93 -11.14 -5.82
N TYR A 161 10.02 -11.54 -5.18
CA TYR A 161 9.98 -12.23 -3.89
C TYR A 161 9.26 -11.40 -2.81
N ILE A 162 9.55 -10.09 -2.72
CA ILE A 162 8.85 -9.19 -1.77
C ILE A 162 7.38 -9.01 -2.14
N ALA A 163 7.07 -8.97 -3.44
CA ALA A 163 5.69 -8.85 -3.91
C ALA A 163 4.85 -10.10 -3.58
N GLU A 164 5.42 -11.30 -3.73
CA GLU A 164 4.74 -12.57 -3.48
C GLU A 164 4.53 -12.85 -1.98
N ASN A 165 5.51 -12.50 -1.15
CA ASN A 165 5.48 -12.84 0.28
C ASN A 165 4.94 -11.72 1.19
N LEU A 166 4.93 -10.47 0.72
CA LEU A 166 4.53 -9.31 1.51
C LEU A 166 3.51 -8.43 0.77
N LEU A 167 4.01 -7.43 0.05
CA LEU A 167 3.19 -6.39 -0.56
C LEU A 167 3.84 -5.97 -1.87
N PRO A 168 3.19 -6.16 -3.03
CA PRO A 168 3.71 -5.62 -4.28
C PRO A 168 3.74 -4.09 -4.23
N PHE A 169 4.79 -3.50 -4.80
CA PHE A 169 4.95 -2.04 -4.85
C PHE A 169 3.73 -1.32 -5.45
N THR A 170 3.08 -1.93 -6.45
CA THR A 170 1.86 -1.38 -7.08
C THR A 170 0.71 -1.19 -6.08
N LEU A 171 0.61 -2.03 -5.06
CA LEU A 171 -0.39 -1.90 -3.99
C LEU A 171 0.09 -1.04 -2.82
N ALA A 172 1.40 -0.79 -2.68
CA ALA A 172 1.95 0.02 -1.59
C ALA A 172 1.36 1.43 -1.54
N HIS A 173 0.99 2.02 -2.69
CA HIS A 173 0.32 3.33 -2.76
C HIS A 173 -1.02 3.39 -2.00
N PHE A 174 -1.67 2.26 -1.72
CA PHE A 174 -2.91 2.21 -0.94
C PHE A 174 -2.68 2.14 0.57
N PHE A 175 -1.62 1.43 1.00
CA PHE A 175 -1.36 1.15 2.41
C PHE A 175 -0.31 2.08 3.03
N MET A 176 0.54 2.68 2.20
CA MET A 176 1.65 3.53 2.62
C MET A 176 1.54 4.88 1.93
N PHE A 177 1.16 5.91 2.69
CA PHE A 177 1.10 7.27 2.19
C PHE A 177 1.49 8.25 3.29
N ASP A 178 2.23 9.27 2.90
CA ASP A 178 2.50 10.41 3.78
C ASP A 178 1.23 11.26 3.89
N GLY A 179 0.69 11.37 5.12
CA GLY A 179 -0.49 12.17 5.44
C GLY A 179 -0.38 13.63 5.01
N GLU A 180 0.83 14.21 5.06
CA GLU A 180 1.08 15.59 4.61
C GLU A 180 0.94 15.72 3.09
N GLN A 181 1.20 14.64 2.35
CA GLN A 181 1.21 14.58 0.89
C GLN A 181 -0.10 14.06 0.29
N VAL A 182 -1.12 13.83 1.12
CA VAL A 182 -2.40 13.29 0.64
C VAL A 182 -3.08 14.26 -0.35
N SER A 183 -2.79 15.56 -0.29
CA SER A 183 -3.34 16.57 -1.19
C SER A 183 -2.75 16.56 -2.61
N VAL A 184 -1.47 16.18 -2.80
CA VAL A 184 -0.73 16.35 -4.08
C VAL A 184 -1.06 15.28 -5.12
N LEU A 185 -1.44 14.08 -4.70
CA LEU A 185 -1.75 12.96 -5.62
C LEU A 185 -3.18 13.03 -6.22
N ALA A 186 -3.94 14.10 -5.91
CA ALA A 186 -5.31 14.36 -6.39
C ALA A 186 -5.44 14.63 -7.89
N GLU A 187 -4.33 14.67 -8.62
CA GLU A 187 -4.30 14.96 -10.06
C GLU A 187 -4.58 13.69 -10.89
N ARG A 188 -5.89 13.48 -11.04
CA ARG A 188 -6.65 12.88 -12.16
C ARG A 188 -5.87 12.06 -13.19
N GLU A 189 -5.89 10.74 -13.00
CA GLU A 189 -6.05 9.67 -14.00
C GLU A 189 -6.34 8.37 -13.23
N ILE A 190 -7.16 7.44 -13.76
CA ILE A 190 -7.32 6.12 -13.13
C ILE A 190 -6.02 5.35 -13.36
N ARG A 191 -5.29 5.06 -12.28
CA ARG A 191 -4.02 4.33 -12.31
C ARG A 191 -4.19 2.85 -11.98
N ILE A 192 -5.18 2.50 -11.14
CA ILE A 192 -5.37 1.14 -10.62
C ILE A 192 -6.87 0.85 -10.50
N LEU A 193 -7.30 -0.32 -10.98
CA LEU A 193 -8.64 -0.89 -10.74
C LEU A 193 -8.53 -2.02 -9.73
N CYS A 194 -9.18 -1.88 -8.57
CA CYS A 194 -9.34 -2.93 -7.57
C CYS A 194 -10.76 -3.49 -7.69
N MET A 195 -10.88 -4.76 -8.07
CA MET A 195 -12.15 -5.45 -8.14
C MET A 195 -12.24 -6.46 -7.00
N ILE A 196 -13.30 -6.36 -6.21
CA ILE A 196 -13.59 -7.27 -5.10
C ILE A 196 -14.82 -8.06 -5.50
N ASP A 197 -14.62 -9.33 -5.79
CA ASP A 197 -15.72 -10.28 -5.93
C ASP A 197 -16.23 -10.72 -4.56
N GLU A 198 -17.50 -11.11 -4.49
CA GLU A 198 -18.18 -11.48 -3.23
C GLU A 198 -18.02 -10.44 -2.10
N ALA A 199 -18.17 -9.17 -2.46
CA ALA A 199 -17.98 -8.02 -1.57
C ALA A 199 -18.80 -8.11 -0.26
N HIS A 200 -19.91 -8.86 -0.25
CA HIS A 200 -20.70 -9.14 0.95
C HIS A 200 -19.86 -9.66 2.12
N GLN A 201 -18.79 -10.44 1.87
CA GLN A 201 -17.92 -10.94 2.93
C GLN A 201 -17.19 -9.81 3.66
N ILE A 202 -16.75 -8.80 2.93
CA ILE A 202 -16.03 -7.66 3.49
C ILE A 202 -17.02 -6.65 4.07
N LEU A 203 -18.12 -6.35 3.38
CA LEU A 203 -19.17 -5.45 3.86
C LEU A 203 -19.80 -5.95 5.17
N GLY A 204 -19.98 -7.26 5.31
CA GLY A 204 -20.48 -7.88 6.54
C GLY A 204 -19.61 -7.64 7.78
N THR A 205 -18.32 -7.35 7.59
CA THR A 205 -17.39 -7.03 8.70
C THR A 205 -17.49 -5.59 9.20
N ARG A 206 -18.23 -4.72 8.49
CA ARG A 206 -18.47 -3.30 8.84
C ARG A 206 -17.19 -2.52 9.16
N LEU A 207 -16.14 -2.70 8.38
CA LEU A 207 -14.87 -2.01 8.56
C LEU A 207 -15.01 -0.51 8.22
N PRO A 208 -14.97 0.41 9.20
CA PRO A 208 -15.08 1.86 8.92
C PRO A 208 -13.90 2.37 8.07
N SER A 209 -12.79 1.61 8.07
CA SER A 209 -11.60 1.88 7.28
C SER A 209 -11.82 1.65 5.78
N LEU A 210 -12.76 0.79 5.37
CA LEU A 210 -12.99 0.48 3.95
C LEU A 210 -13.57 1.70 3.21
N SER A 211 -14.57 2.35 3.79
CA SER A 211 -15.15 3.57 3.23
C SER A 211 -14.10 4.67 3.09
N ARG A 212 -13.26 4.83 4.11
CA ARG A 212 -12.14 5.77 4.10
C ARG A 212 -11.11 5.40 3.04
N LEU A 213 -10.72 4.14 2.90
CA LEU A 213 -9.76 3.66 1.89
C LEU A 213 -10.28 3.87 0.47
N ILE A 214 -11.56 3.57 0.19
CA ILE A 214 -12.21 3.81 -1.10
C ILE A 214 -12.25 5.30 -1.43
N ARG A 215 -12.60 6.14 -0.45
CA ARG A 215 -12.61 7.60 -0.62
C ARG A 215 -11.20 8.14 -0.87
N MET A 216 -10.22 7.63 -0.13
CA MET A 216 -8.82 8.01 -0.31
C MET A 216 -8.29 7.56 -1.67
N SER A 217 -8.61 6.34 -2.13
CA SER A 217 -8.15 5.83 -3.42
C SER A 217 -8.64 6.66 -4.59
N ARG A 218 -9.87 7.19 -4.53
CA ARG A 218 -10.43 8.08 -5.58
C ARG A 218 -9.52 9.26 -5.84
N SER A 219 -9.02 9.89 -4.79
CA SER A 219 -8.08 11.01 -4.88
C SER A 219 -6.68 10.59 -5.37
N LYS A 220 -6.43 9.31 -5.66
CA LYS A 220 -5.14 8.77 -6.09
C LYS A 220 -5.21 8.04 -7.44
N GLY A 221 -6.36 8.10 -8.11
CA GLY A 221 -6.57 7.34 -9.34
C GLY A 221 -6.94 5.87 -9.13
N GLY A 222 -7.29 5.47 -7.90
CA GLY A 222 -7.82 4.13 -7.63
C GLY A 222 -9.32 4.08 -7.88
N ALA A 223 -9.75 3.17 -8.77
CA ALA A 223 -11.15 2.78 -8.93
C ALA A 223 -11.40 1.48 -8.16
N VAL A 224 -12.51 1.40 -7.43
CA VAL A 224 -12.92 0.19 -6.72
C VAL A 224 -14.24 -0.31 -7.29
N MET A 225 -14.27 -1.57 -7.68
CA MET A 225 -15.47 -2.27 -8.15
C MET A 225 -15.83 -3.34 -7.12
N LEU A 226 -17.01 -3.20 -6.52
CA LEU A 226 -17.56 -4.19 -5.60
C LEU A 226 -18.60 -5.01 -6.37
N VAL A 227 -18.40 -6.32 -6.45
CA VAL A 227 -19.36 -7.27 -7.00
C VAL A 227 -19.95 -8.05 -5.85
N SER A 228 -21.27 -8.12 -5.78
CA SER A 228 -22.00 -8.81 -4.73
C SER A 228 -23.24 -9.49 -5.29
N GLN A 229 -23.76 -10.47 -4.54
CA GLN A 229 -24.90 -11.28 -4.96
C GLN A 229 -26.22 -10.52 -4.86
N SER A 230 -26.38 -9.64 -3.86
CA SER A 230 -27.61 -8.89 -3.64
C SER A 230 -27.35 -7.45 -3.17
N PRO A 231 -28.19 -6.48 -3.57
CA PRO A 231 -28.26 -5.17 -2.91
C PRO A 231 -28.49 -5.24 -1.39
N ASP A 232 -29.05 -6.32 -0.85
CA ASP A 232 -29.20 -6.51 0.60
C ASP A 232 -27.85 -6.49 1.34
N ASP A 233 -26.77 -6.90 0.67
CA ASP A 233 -25.42 -6.97 1.24
C ASP A 233 -24.90 -5.57 1.66
N PHE A 234 -25.45 -4.51 1.06
CA PHE A 234 -25.11 -3.12 1.35
C PHE A 234 -26.04 -2.48 2.39
N SER A 235 -27.01 -3.22 2.92
CA SER A 235 -28.00 -2.68 3.87
C SER A 235 -27.39 -2.23 5.20
N GLY A 236 -26.22 -2.77 5.58
CA GLY A 236 -25.49 -2.40 6.80
C GLY A 236 -24.65 -1.13 6.67
N GLU A 237 -24.40 -0.64 5.45
CA GLU A 237 -23.57 0.53 5.20
C GLU A 237 -24.31 1.83 5.47
N ASP A 238 -23.58 2.91 5.74
CA ASP A 238 -24.15 4.24 5.92
C ASP A 238 -24.45 4.93 4.57
N ASP A 239 -25.26 6.00 4.60
CA ASP A 239 -25.64 6.71 3.38
C ASP A 239 -24.44 7.46 2.75
N GLU A 240 -23.45 7.88 3.55
CA GLU A 240 -22.22 8.50 3.04
C GLU A 240 -21.44 7.53 2.14
N PHE A 241 -21.33 6.25 2.53
CA PHE A 241 -20.72 5.20 1.73
C PHE A 241 -21.46 4.97 0.41
N LEU A 242 -22.79 4.86 0.44
CA LEU A 242 -23.61 4.64 -0.75
C LEU A 242 -23.57 5.82 -1.73
N ASP A 243 -23.42 7.04 -1.22
CA ASP A 243 -23.23 8.26 -2.00
C ASP A 243 -21.87 8.30 -2.73
N ASN A 244 -20.88 7.52 -2.27
CA ASN A 244 -19.60 7.38 -2.98
C ASN A 244 -19.68 6.49 -4.22
N MET A 245 -20.76 5.71 -4.40
CA MET A 245 -20.93 4.82 -5.57
C MET A 245 -21.31 5.62 -6.82
N GLY A 246 -20.35 5.83 -7.72
CA GLY A 246 -20.58 6.57 -8.97
C GLY A 246 -21.42 5.81 -10.01
N LEU A 247 -21.32 4.48 -10.02
CA LEU A 247 -22.11 3.58 -10.87
C LEU A 247 -22.58 2.39 -10.02
N VAL A 248 -23.88 2.11 -10.06
CA VAL A 248 -24.47 0.91 -9.48
C VAL A 248 -25.22 0.20 -10.59
N ALA A 249 -24.95 -1.08 -10.78
CA ALA A 249 -25.74 -1.94 -11.64
C ALA A 249 -26.27 -3.12 -10.82
N ALA A 250 -27.56 -3.42 -10.94
CA ALA A 250 -28.14 -4.61 -10.34
C ALA A 250 -29.00 -5.36 -11.35
N PHE A 251 -28.71 -6.65 -11.45
CA PHE A 251 -29.47 -7.60 -12.25
C PHE A 251 -30.67 -8.12 -11.47
N ALA A 252 -31.41 -9.07 -12.05
CA ALA A 252 -32.50 -9.74 -11.39
C ALA A 252 -32.01 -10.42 -10.10
N THR A 253 -32.61 -10.07 -8.95
CA THR A 253 -32.33 -10.67 -7.64
C THR A 253 -33.60 -10.69 -6.81
N ASN A 254 -33.60 -11.47 -5.73
CA ASN A 254 -34.70 -11.51 -4.76
C ASN A 254 -34.56 -10.45 -3.65
N ALA A 255 -33.81 -9.38 -3.91
CA ALA A 255 -33.50 -8.38 -2.91
C ALA A 255 -34.75 -7.65 -2.40
N LYS A 256 -34.75 -7.25 -1.12
CA LYS A 256 -35.87 -6.51 -0.56
C LYS A 256 -36.05 -5.18 -1.32
N PRO A 257 -37.30 -4.76 -1.63
CA PRO A 257 -37.53 -3.51 -2.36
C PRO A 257 -36.87 -2.28 -1.71
N GLY A 258 -36.79 -2.25 -0.37
CA GLY A 258 -36.09 -1.20 0.36
C GLY A 258 -34.58 -1.20 0.14
N ALA A 259 -33.94 -2.38 0.11
CA ALA A 259 -32.50 -2.49 -0.15
C ALA A 259 -32.17 -2.07 -1.59
N ALA A 260 -32.95 -2.57 -2.57
CA ALA A 260 -32.81 -2.16 -3.96
C ALA A 260 -33.00 -0.64 -4.13
N ALA A 261 -34.03 -0.06 -3.51
CA ALA A 261 -34.29 1.37 -3.58
C ALA A 261 -33.20 2.22 -2.90
N ARG A 262 -32.53 1.69 -1.88
CA ARG A 262 -31.44 2.40 -1.19
C ARG A 262 -30.20 2.54 -2.06
N VAL A 263 -29.84 1.50 -2.82
CA VAL A 263 -28.61 1.51 -3.65
C VAL A 263 -28.87 2.03 -5.06
N LEU A 264 -30.06 1.80 -5.63
CA LEU A 264 -30.42 2.20 -6.99
C LEU A 264 -31.34 3.43 -7.07
N GLY A 265 -31.88 3.91 -5.95
CA GLY A 265 -32.91 4.94 -5.94
C GLY A 265 -34.34 4.40 -6.08
N LYS A 266 -35.33 5.25 -5.77
CA LYS A 266 -36.76 4.87 -5.79
C LYS A 266 -37.20 4.40 -7.17
N GLY A 267 -38.05 3.36 -7.21
CA GLY A 267 -38.66 2.85 -8.44
C GLY A 267 -37.90 1.71 -9.13
N ALA A 268 -36.71 1.32 -8.63
CA ALA A 268 -36.01 0.13 -9.10
C ALA A 268 -36.64 -1.13 -8.49
N ASN A 269 -37.27 -1.96 -9.32
CA ASN A 269 -37.80 -3.27 -8.91
C ASN A 269 -37.03 -4.39 -9.61
N LEU A 270 -36.25 -5.15 -8.84
CA LEU A 270 -35.33 -6.16 -9.35
C LEU A 270 -35.97 -7.53 -9.58
N THR A 271 -37.09 -7.84 -8.93
CA THR A 271 -37.74 -9.16 -9.06
C THR A 271 -38.37 -9.37 -10.44
N ASN A 272 -38.70 -8.28 -11.13
CA ASN A 272 -39.40 -8.32 -12.43
C ASN A 272 -38.44 -8.10 -13.62
N LEU A 273 -37.13 -8.14 -13.38
CA LEU A 273 -36.14 -8.07 -14.45
C LEU A 273 -36.06 -9.41 -15.18
N GLN A 274 -36.02 -9.35 -16.52
CA GLN A 274 -35.74 -10.54 -17.34
C GLN A 274 -34.23 -10.76 -17.44
N THR A 275 -33.82 -11.98 -17.80
CA THR A 275 -32.42 -12.28 -18.13
C THR A 275 -31.89 -11.30 -19.17
N GLY A 276 -30.67 -10.79 -18.95
CA GLY A 276 -30.07 -9.76 -19.80
C GLY A 276 -30.68 -8.37 -19.61
N GLN A 277 -31.40 -8.11 -18.52
CA GLN A 277 -31.82 -6.76 -18.12
C GLN A 277 -31.23 -6.41 -16.75
N CYS A 278 -30.87 -5.15 -16.58
CA CYS A 278 -30.46 -4.62 -15.28
C CYS A 278 -30.98 -3.20 -15.08
N PHE A 279 -31.05 -2.78 -13.83
CA PHE A 279 -31.11 -1.37 -13.50
C PHE A 279 -29.69 -0.84 -13.34
N VAL A 280 -29.43 0.32 -13.93
CA VAL A 280 -28.20 1.08 -13.73
C VAL A 280 -28.55 2.43 -13.14
N ARG A 281 -27.96 2.72 -11.98
CA ARG A 281 -27.88 4.06 -11.42
C ARG A 281 -26.51 4.64 -11.76
N PHE A 282 -26.50 5.73 -12.51
CA PHE A 282 -25.31 6.55 -12.70
C PHE A 282 -25.58 7.91 -12.05
N ASP A 283 -24.75 8.26 -11.08
CA ASP A 283 -24.96 9.42 -10.19
C ASP A 283 -26.35 9.36 -9.51
N LYS A 284 -27.29 10.21 -9.93
CA LYS A 284 -28.66 10.28 -9.39
C LYS A 284 -29.74 9.80 -10.36
N THR A 285 -29.34 9.28 -11.52
CA THR A 285 -30.28 8.84 -12.55
C THR A 285 -30.30 7.33 -12.66
N THR A 286 -31.49 6.75 -12.53
CA THR A 286 -31.71 5.31 -12.60
C THR A 286 -32.46 4.96 -13.87
N LYS A 287 -31.89 4.04 -14.64
CA LYS A 287 -32.47 3.57 -15.91
C LYS A 287 -32.46 2.06 -15.95
N LYS A 288 -33.53 1.48 -16.50
CA LYS A 288 -33.54 0.08 -16.89
C LYS A 288 -32.85 -0.04 -18.24
N ILE A 289 -31.85 -0.92 -18.35
CA ILE A 289 -31.13 -1.16 -19.60
C ILE A 289 -31.15 -2.64 -19.97
N LYS A 290 -30.84 -2.89 -21.24
CA LYS A 290 -30.61 -4.21 -21.80
C LYS A 290 -29.10 -4.47 -21.74
N ALA A 291 -28.70 -5.55 -21.09
CA ALA A 291 -27.33 -5.93 -20.76
C ALA A 291 -27.04 -7.29 -21.42
N TRP A 292 -26.95 -7.29 -22.74
CA TRP A 292 -26.59 -8.43 -23.58
C TRP A 292 -25.50 -8.04 -24.57
#